data_AF-A0A0K6GEL5-F1
#
_entry.id   AF-A0A0K6GEL5-F1
#
_cell.length_a   1.000
_cell.length_b   1.000
_cell.length_c   1.000
_cell.angle_alpha   90.00
_cell.angle_beta   90.00
_cell.angle_gamma   90.00
#
_symmetry.space_group_name_H-M   'P 1'
#
loop_
_entity.id
_entity.type
_entity.pdbx_description
1 polymer ?
#
loop_
_entity_poly.entity_id
_entity_poly.type
_entity_poly.pdbx_seq_one_letter_code
_entity_poly.pdbx_strand_id
1 'polypeptide(L)' 'MISGIVQFLYCILITNYPFNAFLSGFGSTIGQFVLTASLRSQVNPQNRTHFKDVSPERAFADFCLGSIVLHFFVFNFLG' A
#
# COMPACT_ATOMS: atom_id res chain seq x y z
N MET A 1 -6.80 -4.53 3.30
CA MET A 1 -7.79 -5.24 2.45
C MET A 1 -9.23 -4.94 2.88
N ILE A 2 -9.66 -5.28 4.10
CA ILE A 2 -11.06 -5.03 4.55
C ILE A 2 -11.46 -3.55 4.37
N SER A 3 -10.61 -2.61 4.81
CA SER A 3 -10.89 -1.18 4.67
C SER A 3 -11.08 -0.75 3.20
N GLY A 4 -10.29 -1.30 2.27
CA GLY A 4 -10.43 -1.00 0.84
C GLY A 4 -11.73 -1.56 0.24
N ILE A 5 -12.13 -2.77 0.67
CA ILE A 5 -13.43 -3.35 0.27
C ILE A 5 -14.57 -2.47 0.77
N VAL A 6 -14.54 -2.06 2.04
CA VAL A 6 -15.59 -1.18 2.62
C VAL A 6 -15.63 0.17 1.91
N GLN A 7 -14.48 0.79 1.62
CA GLN A 7 -14.41 2.06 0.88
C GLN A 7 -14.95 1.92 -0.55
N PHE A 8 -14.63 0.82 -1.23
CA PHE A 8 -15.16 0.53 -2.56
C PHE A 8 -16.68 0.34 -2.54
N LEU A 9 -17.20 -0.44 -1.58
CA LEU A 9 -18.63 -0.62 -1.40
C LEU A 9 -19.34 0.70 -1.07
N TYR A 10 -18.77 1.54 -0.21
CA TYR A 10 -19.29 2.87 0.07
C TYR A 10 -19.36 3.74 -1.21
N CYS A 11 -18.30 3.72 -2.03
CA CYS A 11 -18.23 4.49 -3.27
C CYS A 11 -19.30 4.11 -4.29
N ILE A 12 -19.61 2.82 -4.42
CA ILE A 12 -20.59 2.33 -5.41
C ILE A 12 -22.03 2.34 -4.90
N LEU A 13 -22.24 2.21 -3.58
CA LEU A 13 -23.58 2.07 -2.98
C LEU A 13 -24.15 3.38 -2.40
N ILE A 14 -23.30 4.29 -1.93
CA ILE A 14 -23.73 5.48 -1.17
C ILE A 14 -23.39 6.76 -1.94
N THR A 15 -22.11 7.08 -2.07
CA THR A 15 -21.67 8.29 -2.76
C THR A 15 -20.21 8.18 -3.17
N ASN A 16 -19.87 8.84 -4.27
CA ASN A 16 -18.51 9.01 -4.76
C ASN A 16 -17.98 10.45 -4.57
N TYR A 17 -18.74 11.32 -3.88
CA TYR A 17 -18.34 12.70 -3.60
C TYR A 17 -17.85 12.86 -2.14
N PRO A 18 -16.67 13.46 -1.89
CA PRO A 18 -15.66 13.90 -2.87
C PRO A 18 -14.81 12.72 -3.39
N PHE A 19 -14.61 12.66 -4.71
CA PHE A 19 -13.95 11.52 -5.36
C PHE A 19 -12.46 11.42 -5.03
N ASN A 20 -11.80 12.55 -4.78
CA ASN A 20 -10.40 12.60 -4.38
C ASN A 20 -10.17 11.91 -3.03
N ALA A 21 -11.05 12.12 -2.06
CA ALA A 21 -10.98 11.43 -0.77
C ALA A 21 -11.17 9.91 -0.92
N PHE A 22 -12.07 9.47 -1.81
CA PHE A 22 -12.17 8.05 -2.15
C PHE A 22 -10.88 7.53 -2.78
N LEU A 23 -10.35 8.21 -3.81
CA LEU A 23 -9.15 7.76 -4.51
C LEU A 23 -7.92 7.73 -3.59
N SER A 24 -7.78 8.72 -2.71
CA SER A 24 -6.74 8.81 -1.69
C SER A 24 -6.85 7.67 -0.67
N GLY A 25 -8.03 7.48 -0.08
CA GLY A 25 -8.26 6.40 0.89
C GLY A 25 -8.10 5.01 0.28
N PHE A 26 -8.73 4.77 -0.87
CA PHE A 26 -8.69 3.48 -1.55
C PHE A 26 -7.28 3.19 -2.06
N GLY A 27 -6.64 4.17 -2.69
CA GLY A 27 -5.25 4.11 -3.13
C GLY A 27 -4.27 3.81 -2.00
N SER A 28 -4.45 4.43 -0.83
CA SER A 28 -3.66 4.11 0.37
C SER A 28 -3.77 2.63 0.75
N THR A 29 -4.99 2.07 0.77
CA THR A 29 -5.20 0.67 1.16
C THR A 29 -4.59 -0.33 0.18
N ILE A 30 -4.63 -0.04 -1.13
CA ILE A 30 -4.02 -0.87 -2.17
C ILE A 30 -2.50 -0.73 -2.13
N GLY A 31 -1.98 0.50 -2.12
CA GLY A 31 -0.54 0.76 -2.10
C GLY A 31 0.13 0.10 -0.91
N GLN A 32 -0.45 0.23 0.28
CA GLN A 32 0.10 -0.38 1.49
C GLN A 32 0.04 -1.91 1.44
N PHE A 33 -1.04 -2.48 0.87
CA PHE A 33 -1.14 -3.92 0.66
C PHE A 33 -0.04 -4.43 -0.28
N VAL A 34 0.21 -3.76 -1.41
CA VAL A 34 1.26 -4.14 -2.36
C VAL A 34 2.63 -4.06 -1.71
N LEU A 35 2.96 -2.96 -1.03
CA LEU A 35 4.24 -2.81 -0.32
C LEU A 35 4.45 -3.91 0.73
N THR A 36 3.40 -4.26 1.47
CA THR A 36 3.45 -5.31 2.50
C THR A 36 3.63 -6.69 1.87
N ALA A 37 2.96 -6.98 0.75
CA ALA A 37 3.13 -8.23 0.01
C ALA A 37 4.55 -8.33 -0.58
N SER A 38 5.10 -7.23 -1.10
CA SER A 38 6.47 -7.15 -1.58
C SER A 38 7.48 -7.42 -0.47
N LEU A 39 7.33 -6.77 0.69
CA LEU A 39 8.17 -7.01 1.86
C LEU A 39 8.12 -8.49 2.27
N ARG A 40 6.90 -9.05 2.39
CA ARG A 40 6.70 -10.47 2.74
C ARG A 40 7.42 -11.40 1.78
N SER A 41 7.37 -11.11 0.48
CA SER A 41 8.06 -11.92 -0.54
C SER A 41 9.58 -11.86 -0.41
N GLN A 42 10.13 -10.66 -0.15
CA GLN A 42 11.56 -10.42 -0.04
C GLN A 42 12.18 -11.00 1.24
N VAL A 43 11.44 -10.97 2.36
CA VAL A 43 11.94 -11.49 3.66
C VAL A 43 11.68 -12.99 3.86
N ASN A 44 10.91 -13.64 2.98
CA ASN A 44 10.65 -15.07 3.09
C ASN A 44 11.93 -15.88 2.79
N PRO A 45 12.45 -16.69 3.73
CA PRO A 45 13.63 -17.51 3.50
C PRO A 45 13.53 -18.45 2.30
N GLN A 46 12.32 -18.91 1.99
CA GLN A 46 12.06 -19.78 0.83
C GLN A 46 12.30 -19.08 -0.51
N ASN A 47 12.16 -17.75 -0.55
CA ASN A 47 12.34 -16.94 -1.75
C ASN A 47 13.74 -16.34 -1.87
N ARG A 48 14.66 -16.66 -0.95
CA ARG A 48 16.01 -16.06 -0.88
C ARG A 48 16.84 -16.30 -2.15
N THR A 49 16.57 -17.38 -2.87
CA THR A 49 17.19 -17.68 -4.17
C THR A 49 16.84 -16.65 -5.25
N HIS A 50 15.68 -15.98 -5.15
CA HIS A 50 15.22 -14.93 -6.05
C HIS A 50 15.68 -13.52 -5.62
N PHE A 51 16.01 -13.33 -4.34
CA PHE A 51 16.38 -12.04 -3.74
C PHE A 51 17.77 -12.08 -3.09
N LYS A 52 18.78 -12.55 -3.83
CA LYS A 52 20.13 -12.81 -3.28
C LYS A 52 20.84 -11.54 -2.78
N ASP A 53 20.57 -10.39 -3.40
CA ASP A 53 21.22 -9.11 -3.10
C ASP A 53 20.39 -8.20 -2.17
N VAL A 54 19.29 -8.74 -1.63
CA VAL A 54 18.39 -8.00 -0.74
C VAL A 54 18.46 -8.61 0.65
N SER A 55 19.08 -7.88 1.58
CA SER A 55 19.04 -8.26 2.99
C SER A 55 17.68 -7.92 3.60
N PRO A 56 17.25 -8.61 4.67
CA PRO A 56 16.00 -8.28 5.36
C PRO A 56 15.93 -6.82 5.84
N GLU A 57 17.06 -6.27 6.28
CA GLU A 57 17.17 -4.87 6.74
C GLU A 57 16.97 -3.90 5.56
N ARG A 58 17.54 -4.21 4.40
CA ARG A 58 17.33 -3.44 3.17
C ARG A 58 15.87 -3.49 2.71
N ALA A 59 15.28 -4.68 2.67
CA ALA A 59 13.87 -4.85 2.30
C ALA A 59 12.94 -4.06 3.22
N PHE A 60 13.24 -4.03 4.52
CA PHE A 60 12.51 -3.23 5.50
C PHE A 60 12.69 -1.72 5.27
N ALA A 61 13.91 -1.26 4.99
CA ALA A 61 14.19 0.14 4.68
C ALA A 61 13.43 0.60 3.41
N ASP A 62 13.45 -0.20 2.35
CA ASP A 62 12.71 0.06 1.11
C ASP A 62 11.19 0.10 1.34
N PHE A 63 10.67 -0.79 2.19
CA PHE A 63 9.26 -0.77 2.61
C PHE A 63 8.90 0.51 3.37
N CYS A 64 9.74 0.96 4.31
CA CYS A 64 9.51 2.18 5.07
C CYS A 64 9.52 3.42 4.16
N LEU A 65 10.53 3.56 3.30
CA LEU A 65 10.62 4.67 2.35
C LEU A 65 9.43 4.67 1.37
N GLY A 66 9.10 3.52 0.80
CA GLY A 66 7.92 3.37 -0.06
C GLY A 66 6.62 3.75 0.65
N SER A 67 6.46 3.34 1.91
CA SER A 67 5.29 3.66 2.72
C SER A 67 5.20 5.16 3.02
N ILE A 68 6.32 5.82 3.34
CA ILE A 68 6.37 7.27 3.58
C ILE A 68 5.95 8.03 2.32
N VAL A 69 6.53 7.69 1.17
CA VAL A 69 6.20 8.32 -0.12
C VAL A 69 4.72 8.12 -0.45
N LEU A 70 4.21 6.89 -0.30
CA LEU A 70 2.78 6.60 -0.52
C LEU A 70 1.88 7.49 0.35
N HIS A 71 2.14 7.56 1.66
CA HIS A 71 1.32 8.35 2.57
C HIS A 71 1.42 9.85 2.27
N PHE A 72 2.58 10.34 1.84
CA PHE A 72 2.73 11.73 1.41
C PHE A 72 1.80 12.06 0.23
N PHE A 73 1.73 11.20 -0.78
CA PHE A 73 0.79 11.36 -1.90
C PHE A 73 -0.67 11.28 -1.45
N VAL A 74 -1.01 10.32 -0.59
CA VAL A 74 -2.35 10.16 -0.01
C VAL A 74 -2.81 11.44 0.68
N PHE A 75 -1.97 12.04 1.54
CA PHE A 75 -2.29 13.29 2.22
C PHE A 75 -2.47 14.46 1.26
N ASN A 76 -1.63 14.56 0.22
CA ASN A 76 -1.77 15.61 -0.80
C ASN A 76 -3.07 15.48 -1.60
N PHE A 77 -3.52 14.26 -1.84
CA PHE A 77 -4.69 13.97 -2.68
C PHE A 77 -6.01 13.87 -1.89
N LEU A 78 -5.97 13.99 -0.57
CA LEU A 78 -7.14 13.81 0.30
C LEU A 78 -8.15 14.95 0.21
N GLY A 79 -7.73 16.10 -0.35
CA GLY A 79 -8.50 17.35 -0.49
C GLY A 79 -9.90 17.20 -1.02
#